data_AF-A0A1B6CP04-F1
#
_entry.id   AF-A0A1B6CP04-F1
#
_cell.length_a   1.000
_cell.length_b   1.000
_cell.length_c   1.000
_cell.angle_alpha   90.00
_cell.angle_beta   90.00
_cell.angle_gamma   90.00
#
_symmetry.space_group_name_H-M   'P 1'
#
loop_
_entity.id
_entity.type
_entity.pdbx_description
1 polymer ?
#
loop_
_entity_poly.entity_id
_entity_poly.type
_entity_poly.pdbx_seq_one_letter_code
_entity_poly.pdbx_strand_id
1 'polypeptide(L)'
;MLYNREPVLMIDVEAREDVDDPDESQDTDVSPFEKIDFKKTLESAIAIKKEIEKKAAHNIKRAQIKQETNYDKRHTNSRLEIVEGSKVLLRNVRRQDRKGGWQEMPWLGPFAVSRLFENNTCLLENVFKKKI
;
A
#
# COMPACT_ATOMS: atom_id res chain seq x y z
N MET A 1 -30.85 -32.87 -12.73
CA MET A 1 -30.26 -31.71 -12.03
C MET A 1 -29.75 -32.20 -10.70
N LEU A 2 -28.42 -32.28 -10.52
CA LEU A 2 -27.84 -32.53 -9.21
C LEU A 2 -28.03 -31.24 -8.39
N TYR A 3 -28.59 -31.40 -7.20
CA TYR A 3 -28.91 -30.38 -6.20
C TYR A 3 -27.93 -29.22 -6.14
N ASN A 4 -28.45 -27.99 -5.98
CA ASN A 4 -27.78 -26.70 -5.75
C ASN A 4 -26.84 -26.71 -4.52
N ARG A 5 -25.82 -27.57 -4.50
CA ARG A 5 -24.79 -27.63 -3.47
C ARG A 5 -23.59 -26.87 -4.02
N GLU A 6 -23.47 -25.60 -3.63
CA GLU A 6 -22.24 -24.86 -3.85
C GLU A 6 -21.11 -25.56 -3.07
N PRO A 7 -19.91 -25.70 -3.66
CA PRO A 7 -18.78 -26.31 -2.97
C PRO A 7 -18.37 -25.43 -1.79
N VAL A 8 -18.67 -25.88 -0.57
CA VAL A 8 -18.23 -25.20 0.65
C VAL A 8 -16.78 -25.60 0.92
N LEU A 9 -15.86 -24.65 0.81
CA LEU A 9 -14.48 -24.88 1.20
C LEU A 9 -14.42 -25.02 2.73
N MET A 10 -13.44 -25.78 3.25
CA MET A 10 -13.25 -25.90 4.71
C MET A 10 -13.06 -24.55 5.43
N ILE A 11 -12.68 -23.51 4.67
CA ILE A 11 -12.51 -22.12 5.13
C ILE A 11 -13.86 -21.38 5.24
N ASP A 12 -14.86 -21.81 4.48
CA ASP A 12 -16.21 -21.24 4.40
C ASP A 12 -17.20 -21.91 5.36
N VAL A 13 -16.75 -22.91 6.13
CA VAL A 13 -17.56 -23.56 7.18
C VAL A 13 -17.75 -22.57 8.32
N GLU A 14 -18.88 -21.87 8.31
CA GLU A 14 -19.42 -21.20 9.48
C GLU A 14 -20.05 -22.27 10.37
N ALA A 15 -19.71 -22.28 11.67
CA ALA A 15 -20.38 -23.13 12.64
C ALA A 15 -21.84 -22.71 12.72
N ARG A 16 -22.71 -23.37 11.96
CA ARG A 16 -24.15 -23.23 12.09
C ARG A 16 -24.52 -23.90 13.40
N GLU A 17 -24.85 -23.11 14.41
CA GLU A 17 -25.19 -23.66 15.74
C GLU A 17 -26.60 -24.27 15.76
N ASP A 18 -27.51 -23.88 14.86
CA ASP A 18 -28.88 -24.38 14.88
C ASP A 18 -29.37 -24.74 13.46
N VAL A 19 -29.44 -26.03 13.17
CA VAL A 19 -30.44 -26.56 12.24
C VAL A 19 -31.04 -27.77 12.94
N ASP A 20 -32.17 -27.55 13.63
CA ASP A 20 -33.13 -28.61 13.91
C ASP A 20 -33.68 -29.09 12.57
N ASP A 21 -32.92 -29.93 11.86
CA ASP A 21 -33.41 -30.65 10.69
C ASP A 21 -34.33 -31.77 11.19
N PRO A 22 -35.64 -31.76 10.87
CA PRO A 22 -36.55 -32.83 11.24
C PRO A 22 -36.41 -33.98 10.23
N ASP A 23 -35.24 -34.61 10.16
CA ASP A 23 -35.07 -35.88 9.46
C ASP A 23 -33.89 -36.69 10.03
N GLU A 24 -33.97 -37.02 11.33
CA GLU A 24 -33.17 -38.08 11.94
C GLU A 24 -33.69 -39.45 11.48
N SER A 25 -33.49 -39.78 10.21
CA SER A 25 -33.79 -41.11 9.69
C SER A 25 -32.65 -41.70 8.85
N GLN A 26 -31.40 -41.48 9.26
CA GLN A 26 -30.30 -42.38 8.92
C GLN A 26 -29.39 -42.58 10.12
N ASP A 27 -29.60 -43.70 10.82
CA ASP A 27 -28.65 -44.31 11.75
C ASP A 27 -27.33 -44.61 11.03
N THR A 28 -26.47 -43.60 10.88
CA THR A 28 -25.04 -43.84 10.89
C THR A 28 -24.61 -43.84 12.35
N ASP A 29 -24.40 -45.04 12.87
CA ASP A 29 -23.89 -45.35 14.19
C ASP A 29 -22.43 -44.84 14.32
N VAL A 30 -22.29 -43.52 14.29
CA VAL A 30 -21.02 -42.81 14.49
C VAL A 30 -20.81 -42.79 15.99
N SER A 31 -19.82 -43.58 16.44
CA SER A 31 -19.42 -43.68 17.84
C SER A 31 -19.38 -42.28 18.48
N PRO A 32 -19.94 -42.07 19.70
CA PRO A 32 -19.86 -40.80 20.41
C PRO A 32 -18.45 -40.21 20.47
N PHE A 33 -17.43 -41.07 20.39
CA PHE A 33 -16.02 -40.71 20.31
C PHE A 33 -15.65 -39.92 19.05
N GLU A 34 -16.19 -40.30 17.89
CA GLU A 34 -15.91 -39.67 16.60
C GLU A 34 -16.58 -38.29 16.48
N LYS A 35 -17.75 -38.09 17.11
CA LYS A 35 -18.41 -36.78 17.17
C LYS A 35 -17.61 -35.76 18.00
N ILE A 36 -16.96 -36.21 19.08
CA ILE A 36 -16.13 -35.36 19.93
C ILE A 36 -14.84 -34.94 19.20
N ASP A 37 -14.20 -35.88 18.49
CA ASP A 37 -12.99 -35.60 17.74
C ASP A 37 -13.26 -34.70 16.50
N PHE A 38 -14.43 -34.86 15.87
CA PHE A 38 -14.88 -33.95 14.83
C PHE A 38 -15.09 -32.51 15.34
N LYS A 39 -15.74 -32.34 16.51
CA LYS A 39 -15.92 -31.00 17.11
C LYS A 39 -14.58 -30.34 17.43
N LYS A 40 -13.63 -31.08 18.02
CA LYS A 40 -12.28 -30.58 18.32
C LYS A 40 -11.52 -30.16 17.06
N THR A 41 -11.58 -30.95 16.00
CA THR A 41 -10.91 -30.62 14.74
C THR A 41 -11.54 -29.39 14.07
N LEU A 42 -12.87 -29.25 14.10
CA LEU A 42 -13.58 -28.07 13.61
C LEU A 42 -13.23 -26.81 14.41
N GLU A 43 -13.21 -26.89 15.74
CA GLU A 43 -12.77 -25.79 16.60
C GLU A 43 -11.32 -25.35 16.29
N SER A 44 -10.42 -26.32 16.10
CA SER A 44 -9.03 -26.05 15.73
C SER A 44 -8.91 -25.36 14.37
N ALA A 45 -9.72 -25.78 13.38
CA ALA A 45 -9.74 -25.17 12.06
C ALA A 45 -10.25 -23.72 12.10
N ILE A 46 -11.29 -23.45 12.90
CA ILE A 46 -11.81 -22.09 13.12
C ILE A 46 -10.77 -21.21 13.82
N ALA A 47 -10.04 -21.74 14.80
CA ALA A 47 -8.97 -21.01 15.48
C ALA A 47 -7.86 -20.60 14.51
N ILE A 48 -7.41 -21.53 13.66
CA ILE A 48 -6.40 -21.28 12.62
C ILE A 48 -6.90 -20.22 11.63
N LYS A 49 -8.17 -20.31 11.17
CA LYS A 49 -8.79 -19.31 10.29
C LYS A 49 -8.71 -17.91 10.89
N LYS A 50 -9.14 -17.74 12.14
CA LYS A 50 -9.12 -16.46 12.85
C LYS A 50 -7.69 -15.89 12.95
N GLU A 51 -6.68 -16.74 13.13
CA GLU A 51 -5.29 -16.30 13.18
C GLU A 51 -4.78 -15.82 11.81
N ILE A 52 -5.11 -16.55 10.74
CA ILE A 52 -4.76 -16.20 9.36
C ILE A 52 -5.42 -14.88 8.96
N GLU A 53 -6.70 -14.70 9.26
CA GLU A 53 -7.44 -13.46 8.97
C GLU A 53 -6.83 -12.25 9.68
N LYS A 54 -6.46 -12.39 10.95
CA LYS A 54 -5.76 -11.32 11.70
C LYS A 54 -4.43 -10.96 11.05
N LYS A 55 -3.63 -11.96 10.66
CA LYS A 55 -2.34 -11.75 9.97
C LYS A 55 -2.54 -11.07 8.61
N ALA A 56 -3.54 -11.51 7.84
CA ALA A 56 -3.88 -10.91 6.56
C ALA A 56 -4.30 -9.45 6.71
N ALA A 57 -5.20 -9.13 7.64
CA ALA A 57 -5.66 -7.77 7.91
C ALA A 57 -4.50 -6.85 8.33
N HIS A 58 -3.60 -7.32 9.19
CA HIS A 58 -2.41 -6.57 9.58
C HIS A 58 -1.48 -6.28 8.40
N ASN A 59 -1.23 -7.29 7.56
CA ASN A 59 -0.37 -7.16 6.38
C ASN A 59 -0.96 -6.20 5.34
N ILE A 60 -2.27 -6.25 5.10
CA ILE A 60 -2.98 -5.33 4.21
C ILE A 60 -2.84 -3.90 4.72
N LYS A 61 -3.12 -3.66 6.00
CA LYS A 61 -2.98 -2.32 6.60
C LYS A 61 -1.56 -1.78 6.49
N ARG A 62 -0.56 -2.63 6.77
CA ARG A 62 0.86 -2.27 6.63
C ARG A 62 1.24 -1.95 5.18
N ALA A 63 0.72 -2.71 4.22
CA ALA A 63 0.95 -2.48 2.80
C ALA A 63 0.34 -1.15 2.34
N GLN A 64 -0.88 -0.83 2.79
CA GLN A 64 -1.55 0.45 2.50
C GLN A 64 -0.76 1.65 3.03
N ILE A 65 -0.34 1.62 4.30
CA ILE A 65 0.49 2.69 4.89
C ILE A 65 1.81 2.85 4.11
N LYS A 66 2.44 1.73 3.72
CA LYS A 66 3.67 1.76 2.92
C LYS A 66 3.43 2.37 1.53
N GLN A 67 2.27 2.11 0.93
CA GLN A 67 1.89 2.69 -0.36
C GLN A 67 1.64 4.19 -0.22
N GLU A 68 0.88 4.62 0.78
CA GLU A 68 0.60 6.03 1.09
C GLU A 68 1.90 6.81 1.31
N THR A 69 2.75 6.34 2.22
CA THR A 69 4.05 6.98 2.50
C THR A 69 4.97 7.04 1.27
N ASN A 70 4.96 6.03 0.40
CA ASN A 70 5.72 6.06 -0.84
C ASN A 70 5.12 7.00 -1.89
N TYR A 71 3.80 7.09 -1.94
CA TYR A 71 3.10 8.05 -2.77
C TYR A 71 3.44 9.47 -2.31
N ASP A 72 3.31 9.75 -1.01
CA ASP A 72 3.63 11.04 -0.41
C ASP A 72 5.06 11.42 -0.70
N LYS A 73 6.05 10.53 -0.50
CA LYS A 73 7.47 10.84 -0.83
C LYS A 73 7.71 11.22 -2.28
N ARG A 74 6.92 10.67 -3.21
CA ARG A 74 7.05 10.94 -4.66
C ARG A 74 6.25 12.17 -5.09
N HIS A 75 5.17 12.48 -4.39
CA HIS A 75 4.20 13.52 -4.74
C HIS A 75 4.21 14.70 -3.77
N THR A 76 5.04 14.69 -2.72
CA THR A 76 5.48 15.90 -1.98
C THR A 76 6.45 16.69 -2.86
N ASN A 77 5.95 17.16 -3.99
CA ASN A 77 6.56 18.17 -4.84
C ASN A 77 6.16 19.60 -4.40
N SER A 78 5.72 19.82 -3.15
CA SER A 78 5.19 21.13 -2.73
C SER A 78 5.79 21.73 -1.45
N ARG A 79 6.77 21.08 -0.80
CA ARG A 79 7.36 21.61 0.45
C ARG A 79 8.89 21.53 0.56
N LEU A 80 9.60 21.56 -0.57
CA LEU A 80 10.72 22.50 -0.59
C LEU A 80 10.04 23.86 -0.70
N GLU A 81 9.68 24.45 0.45
CA GLU A 81 9.17 25.81 0.53
C GLU A 81 10.32 26.70 0.06
N ILE A 82 10.46 26.82 -1.26
CA ILE A 82 11.37 27.76 -1.87
C ILE A 82 10.82 29.11 -1.44
N VAL A 83 11.48 29.74 -0.47
CA VAL A 83 11.13 31.09 -0.02
C VAL A 83 11.89 32.09 -0.87
N GLU A 84 11.35 33.29 -1.05
CA GLU A 84 12.08 34.42 -1.63
C GLU A 84 13.40 34.62 -0.87
N GLY A 85 14.50 34.81 -1.60
CA GLY A 85 15.87 34.87 -1.07
C GLY A 85 16.59 33.52 -1.00
N SER A 86 15.91 32.39 -1.19
CA SER A 86 16.55 31.06 -1.20
C SER A 86 17.55 30.94 -2.35
N LYS A 87 18.71 30.34 -2.06
CA LYS A 87 19.73 30.04 -3.09
C LYS A 87 19.41 28.71 -3.76
N VAL A 88 19.32 28.73 -5.09
CA VAL A 88 18.97 27.56 -5.89
C VAL A 88 19.96 27.36 -7.03
N LEU A 89 20.03 26.12 -7.51
CA LEU A 89 20.81 25.73 -8.68
C LEU A 89 19.86 25.42 -9.83
N LEU A 90 20.19 25.90 -11.03
CA LEU A 90 19.39 25.61 -12.22
C LEU A 90 19.93 24.36 -12.91
N ARG A 91 19.06 23.37 -13.14
CA ARG A 91 19.43 22.15 -13.87
C ARG A 91 19.45 22.41 -15.38
N ASN A 92 20.54 22.08 -16.05
CA ASN A 92 20.63 22.12 -17.50
C ASN A 92 20.09 20.82 -18.13
N VAL A 93 18.82 20.83 -18.57
CA VAL A 93 18.15 19.63 -19.12
C VAL A 93 18.58 19.31 -20.56
N ARG A 94 19.05 20.29 -21.33
CA ARG A 94 19.42 20.11 -22.75
C ARG A 94 20.53 19.08 -23.00
N ARG A 95 21.29 18.72 -21.96
CA ARG A 95 22.45 17.80 -22.05
C ARG A 95 22.18 16.40 -21.51
N GLN A 96 20.98 16.15 -20.97
CA GLN A 96 20.65 14.86 -20.35
C GLN A 96 20.56 13.71 -21.36
N ASP A 97 20.11 13.98 -22.59
CA ASP A 97 19.88 12.96 -23.61
C ASP A 97 21.13 12.60 -24.45
N ARG A 98 22.26 13.31 -24.27
CA ARG A 98 23.48 13.07 -25.05
C ARG A 98 24.40 12.06 -24.35
N LYS A 99 24.65 10.92 -24.99
CA LYS A 99 25.69 9.96 -24.61
C LYS A 99 27.05 10.68 -24.58
N GLY A 100 27.57 10.97 -23.38
CA GLY A 100 28.80 11.76 -23.15
C GLY A 100 28.64 12.96 -22.20
N GLY A 101 27.43 13.27 -21.74
CA GLY A 101 27.13 14.47 -20.94
C GLY A 101 27.68 14.55 -19.51
N TRP A 102 28.54 13.63 -19.07
CA TRP A 102 29.09 13.59 -17.70
C TRP A 102 30.39 14.38 -17.53
N GLN A 103 30.92 14.97 -18.60
CA GLN A 103 32.20 15.68 -18.56
C GLN A 103 32.09 17.08 -17.91
N GLU A 104 30.89 17.66 -17.84
CA GLU A 104 30.63 18.95 -17.19
C GLU A 104 29.48 18.87 -16.18
N MET A 105 29.56 19.65 -15.10
CA MET A 105 28.55 19.65 -14.04
C MET A 105 27.18 20.15 -14.57
N PRO A 106 26.07 19.40 -14.37
CA PRO A 106 24.76 19.73 -14.96
C PRO A 106 24.03 20.89 -14.27
N TRP A 107 24.58 21.40 -13.18
CA TRP A 107 23.99 22.45 -12.35
C TRP A 107 24.66 23.79 -12.64
N LEU A 108 23.85 24.82 -12.84
CA LEU A 108 24.29 26.20 -13.11
C LEU A 108 23.99 27.11 -11.91
N GLY A 109 24.84 28.11 -11.72
CA GLY A 109 24.66 29.13 -10.69
C GLY A 109 25.15 28.66 -9.33
N PRO A 110 25.18 29.57 -8.35
CA PRO A 110 23.98 29.83 -7.56
C PRO A 110 23.16 31.03 -8.03
N PHE A 111 21.83 30.86 -8.01
CA PHE A 111 20.85 31.91 -8.22
C PHE A 111 20.09 32.18 -6.93
N ALA A 112 19.56 33.39 -6.77
CA ALA A 112 18.64 33.73 -5.70
C ALA A 112 17.21 33.82 -6.25
N VAL A 113 16.24 33.33 -5.50
CA VAL A 113 14.82 33.46 -5.83
C VAL A 113 14.38 34.88 -5.49
N SER A 114 14.08 35.69 -6.50
CA SER A 114 13.63 37.07 -6.31
C SER A 114 12.14 37.13 -6.00
N ARG A 115 11.34 36.35 -6.73
CA ARG A 115 9.88 36.32 -6.59
C ARG A 115 9.31 34.94 -6.88
N LEU A 116 8.29 34.56 -6.11
CA LEU A 116 7.48 33.36 -6.35
C LEU A 116 6.13 33.74 -6.98
N PHE A 117 5.66 32.90 -7.89
CA PHE A 117 4.35 33.01 -8.51
C PHE A 117 3.46 31.84 -8.08
N GLU A 118 2.14 32.06 -8.06
CA GLU A 118 1.13 31.07 -7.63
C GLU A 118 1.12 29.78 -8.46
N ASN A 119 1.70 29.81 -9.67
CA ASN A 119 1.82 28.68 -10.58
C ASN A 119 3.10 27.83 -10.36
N ASN A 120 3.72 27.87 -9.18
CA ASN A 120 4.98 27.21 -8.85
C ASN A 120 6.16 27.62 -9.76
N THR A 121 6.09 28.78 -10.40
CA THR A 121 7.22 29.36 -11.13
C THR A 121 7.91 30.40 -10.26
N CYS A 122 9.20 30.64 -10.53
CA CYS A 122 9.99 31.60 -9.77
C CYS A 122 10.88 32.43 -10.72
N LEU A 123 11.11 33.68 -10.34
CA LEU A 123 12.08 34.54 -10.99
C LEU A 123 13.42 34.38 -10.28
N LEU A 124 14.46 34.04 -11.04
CA LEU A 124 15.81 33.84 -10.54
C LEU A 124 16.71 35.04 -10.90
N GLU A 125 17.40 35.56 -9.89
CA GLU A 125 18.42 36.60 -10.07
C GLU A 125 19.83 36.02 -9.88
N ASN A 126 20.75 36.48 -10.71
CA ASN A 126 22.14 36.04 -10.64
C ASN A 126 22.87 36.81 -9.55
N VAL A 127 23.31 36.08 -8.52
CA VAL A 127 24.00 36.65 -7.34
C VAL A 127 25.33 37.34 -7.73
N PHE A 128 25.92 36.99 -8.88
CA PHE A 128 27.20 37.53 -9.33
C PHE A 128 27.11 38.71 -10.30
N LYS A 129 25.92 39.13 -10.73
CA LYS A 129 25.78 40.34 -11.53
C LYS A 129 25.83 41.58 -10.62
N LYS A 130 27.05 42.00 -10.26
CA LYS A 130 27.29 43.38 -9.81
C LYS A 130 26.88 44.32 -10.94
N LYS A 131 25.98 45.26 -10.67
CA LYS A 131 25.74 46.43 -11.53
C LYS A 131 27.05 47.19 -11.65
N ILE A 132 27.55 47.34 -12.89
CA ILE A 132 28.50 48.38 -13.27
C ILE A 132 27.67 49.63 -13.55
#